data_AF-A0A7S1R269-F1
#
_entry.id   AF-A0A7S1R269-F1
#
_cell.length_a   1.000
_cell.length_b   1.000
_cell.length_c   1.000
_cell.angle_alpha   90.00
_cell.angle_beta   90.00
_cell.angle_gamma   90.00
#
_symmetry.space_group_name_H-M   'P 1'
#
loop_
_entity.id
_entity.type
_entity.pdbx_description
1 polymer ?
#
loop_
_entity_poly.entity_id
_entity_poly.type
_entity_poly.pdbx_seq_one_letter_code
_entity_poly.pdbx_strand_id
1 'polypeptide(L)'
;RLAEVERRLAQAPLPPVVFDEALRAHKVVVFDTARHPLREAVGAVLQVPEQALDGLHRAYAELDGPPPLCPALLCALAMQRKLPTGWGLLAGRRKEHIRQFRRSGEFAELARVFRGFVEQVVVPLVGEDVAFQTPPTLRCQLPSHRPLGHRHRDDEYEGHQAASINFWLPLTRVWGANTLWVESEPRAGDFAPVELEYGQAFRFNGGQCEHHTVANTTDATRVSLDWRVVPLSCWRDEFGGRIGSYPCEVTACFAAPAPRHGQ
;
A
#
# COMPACT_ATOMS: atom_id res chain seq x y z
N ARG A 1 15.38 -37.47 23.02
CA ARG A 1 13.98 -37.33 23.47
C ARG A 1 13.50 -35.88 23.42
N LEU A 2 14.05 -34.94 24.21
CA LEU A 2 13.69 -33.51 24.13
C LEU A 2 13.89 -32.90 22.74
N ALA A 3 15.06 -33.07 22.12
CA ALA A 3 15.32 -32.59 20.75
C ALA A 3 14.44 -33.23 19.66
N GLU A 4 13.90 -34.43 19.91
CA GLU A 4 12.99 -35.11 18.98
C GLU A 4 11.55 -34.64 19.17
N VAL A 5 11.15 -34.35 20.42
CA VAL A 5 9.88 -33.70 20.75
C VAL A 5 9.86 -32.26 20.24
N GLU A 6 10.94 -31.50 20.38
CA GLU A 6 11.09 -30.15 19.82
C GLU A 6 11.07 -30.15 18.29
N ARG A 7 11.73 -31.13 17.63
CA ARG A 7 11.60 -31.32 16.18
C ARG A 7 10.18 -31.67 15.76
N ARG A 8 9.49 -32.56 16.50
CA ARG A 8 8.09 -32.93 16.21
C ARG A 8 7.13 -31.78 16.47
N LEU A 9 7.37 -30.93 17.46
CA LEU A 9 6.60 -29.71 17.72
C LEU A 9 6.86 -28.62 16.66
N ALA A 10 8.10 -28.50 16.16
CA ALA A 10 8.45 -27.61 15.06
C ALA A 10 7.93 -28.09 13.69
N GLN A 11 7.58 -29.38 13.57
CA GLN A 11 7.02 -30.01 12.37
C GLN A 11 5.50 -30.28 12.49
N ALA A 12 4.92 -30.02 13.66
CA ALA A 12 3.47 -30.15 13.82
C ALA A 12 2.80 -29.08 12.94
N PRO A 13 1.81 -29.44 12.11
CA PRO A 13 1.06 -28.45 11.36
C PRO A 13 0.49 -27.43 12.33
N LEU A 14 0.74 -26.15 12.07
CA LEU A 14 0.19 -25.07 12.88
C LEU A 14 -1.34 -25.22 12.92
N PRO A 15 -1.97 -24.91 14.06
CA PRO A 15 -3.41 -24.96 14.13
C PRO A 15 -4.01 -24.08 13.03
N PRO A 16 -5.17 -24.47 12.47
CA PRO A 16 -5.84 -23.69 11.44
C PRO A 16 -6.05 -22.26 11.94
N VAL A 17 -5.67 -21.29 11.12
CA VAL A 17 -5.87 -19.89 11.41
C VAL A 17 -7.38 -19.62 11.38
N VAL A 18 -7.93 -19.23 12.53
CA VAL A 18 -9.31 -18.75 12.61
C VAL A 18 -9.26 -17.25 12.35
N PHE A 19 -9.77 -16.83 11.20
CA PHE A 19 -9.81 -15.45 10.77
C PHE A 19 -11.26 -14.94 10.75
N ASP A 20 -11.50 -13.76 11.31
CA ASP A 20 -12.80 -13.10 11.25
C ASP A 20 -12.98 -12.39 9.91
N GLU A 21 -13.80 -12.96 9.02
CA GLU A 21 -14.10 -12.40 7.70
C GLU A 21 -14.74 -11.00 7.78
N ALA A 22 -15.41 -10.64 8.88
CA ALA A 22 -15.99 -9.30 9.05
C ALA A 22 -14.92 -8.19 9.07
N LEU A 23 -13.65 -8.53 9.33
CA LEU A 23 -12.53 -7.59 9.23
C LEU A 23 -12.22 -7.16 7.80
N ARG A 24 -12.67 -7.92 6.78
CA ARG A 24 -12.51 -7.57 5.37
C ARG A 24 -13.77 -7.01 4.73
N ALA A 25 -14.86 -6.91 5.48
CA ALA A 25 -16.08 -6.26 5.00
C ALA A 25 -15.80 -4.81 4.60
N HIS A 26 -16.40 -4.41 3.47
CA HIS A 26 -16.32 -3.06 2.92
C HIS A 26 -16.68 -2.03 3.98
N LYS A 27 -15.71 -1.16 4.30
CA LYS A 27 -15.91 -0.13 5.32
C LYS A 27 -15.11 1.12 4.99
N VAL A 28 -15.77 2.26 5.03
CA VAL A 28 -15.10 3.56 5.06
C VAL A 28 -14.63 3.84 6.48
N VAL A 29 -13.34 4.10 6.61
CA VAL A 29 -12.65 4.45 7.85
C VAL A 29 -12.35 5.94 7.80
N VAL A 30 -12.86 6.69 8.77
CA VAL A 30 -12.58 8.13 8.91
C VAL A 30 -11.49 8.31 9.97
N PHE A 31 -10.52 9.18 9.70
CA PHE A 31 -9.43 9.49 10.62
C PHE A 31 -9.13 10.99 10.69
N ASP A 32 -8.48 11.40 11.77
CA ASP A 32 -8.05 12.78 11.99
C ASP A 32 -6.79 13.09 11.17
N THR A 33 -6.94 13.90 10.13
CA THR A 33 -5.85 14.27 9.22
C THR A 33 -4.80 15.16 9.89
N ALA A 34 -5.15 15.92 10.93
CA ALA A 34 -4.20 16.74 11.67
C ALA A 34 -3.28 15.89 12.56
N ARG A 35 -3.77 14.75 13.05
CA ARG A 35 -2.97 13.78 13.81
C ARG A 35 -2.13 12.86 12.91
N HIS A 36 -2.55 12.69 11.66
CA HIS A 36 -1.92 11.80 10.69
C HIS A 36 -1.62 12.53 9.37
N PRO A 37 -0.53 13.33 9.31
CA PRO A 37 -0.17 14.18 8.17
C PRO A 37 0.39 13.40 6.96
N LEU A 38 -0.31 12.35 6.54
CA LEU A 38 0.09 11.51 5.40
C LEU A 38 0.11 12.29 4.09
N ARG A 39 -0.79 13.27 3.92
CA ARG A 39 -0.85 14.09 2.70
C ARG A 39 0.37 14.99 2.57
N GLU A 40 0.79 15.62 3.67
CA GLU A 40 2.01 16.44 3.76
C GLU A 40 3.26 15.59 3.48
N ALA A 41 3.39 14.45 4.15
CA ALA A 41 4.51 13.53 3.93
C ALA A 41 4.57 13.01 2.48
N VAL A 42 3.41 12.74 1.87
CA VAL A 42 3.35 12.35 0.46
C VAL A 42 3.64 13.52 -0.49
N GLY A 43 3.22 14.75 -0.16
CA GLY A 43 3.62 15.96 -0.89
C GLY A 43 5.14 16.10 -0.94
N ALA A 44 5.81 15.91 0.21
CA ALA A 44 7.27 15.99 0.30
C ALA A 44 7.98 14.96 -0.60
N VAL A 45 7.56 13.68 -0.57
CA VAL A 45 8.18 12.66 -1.46
C VAL A 45 7.88 12.90 -2.94
N LEU A 46 6.74 13.53 -3.25
CA LEU A 46 6.33 13.92 -4.60
C LEU A 46 6.84 15.31 -5.02
N GLN A 47 7.61 15.98 -4.15
CA GLN A 47 8.25 17.29 -4.39
C GLN A 47 7.25 18.38 -4.78
N VAL A 48 6.06 18.36 -4.20
CA VAL A 48 5.02 19.40 -4.37
C VAL A 48 4.36 19.70 -3.02
N PRO A 49 3.78 20.90 -2.83
CA PRO A 49 2.91 21.16 -1.68
C PRO A 49 1.74 20.17 -1.64
N GLU A 50 1.27 19.80 -0.45
CA GLU A 50 0.15 18.86 -0.31
C GLU A 50 -1.14 19.31 -1.02
N GLN A 51 -1.35 20.62 -1.16
CA GLN A 51 -2.50 21.18 -1.86
C GLN A 51 -2.41 21.02 -3.39
N ALA A 52 -1.25 20.62 -3.92
CA ALA A 52 -1.02 20.43 -5.36
C ALA A 52 -1.05 18.96 -5.80
N LEU A 53 -1.39 18.02 -4.91
CA LEU A 53 -1.40 16.59 -5.21
C LEU A 53 -2.39 16.21 -6.32
N ASP A 54 -3.56 16.84 -6.37
CA ASP A 54 -4.54 16.63 -7.44
C ASP A 54 -4.12 17.31 -8.76
N GLY A 55 -3.21 18.27 -8.67
CA GLY A 55 -2.63 19.02 -9.78
C GLY A 55 -1.30 18.47 -10.30
N LEU A 56 -0.83 17.28 -9.90
CA LEU A 56 0.49 16.75 -10.29
C LEU A 56 0.72 16.73 -11.81
N HIS A 57 -0.32 16.43 -12.59
CA HIS A 57 -0.24 16.46 -14.05
C HIS A 57 0.12 17.85 -14.61
N ARG A 58 -0.28 18.93 -13.92
CA ARG A 58 0.03 20.34 -14.22
C ARG A 58 1.35 20.77 -13.62
N ALA A 59 1.62 20.38 -12.36
CA ALA A 59 2.89 20.68 -11.68
C ALA A 59 4.11 20.15 -12.45
N TYR A 60 3.94 19.02 -13.15
CA TYR A 60 4.94 18.42 -14.03
C TYR A 60 4.58 18.56 -15.52
N ALA A 61 3.89 19.62 -15.93
CA ALA A 61 3.51 19.84 -17.33
C ALA A 61 4.73 19.99 -18.24
N GLU A 62 5.65 20.88 -17.87
CA GLU A 62 6.83 21.23 -18.67
C GLU A 62 7.95 20.18 -18.58
N LEU A 63 7.90 19.28 -17.59
CA LEU A 63 8.95 18.28 -17.30
C LEU A 63 10.35 18.92 -17.19
N ASP A 64 10.40 20.15 -16.64
CA ASP A 64 11.61 20.93 -16.55
C ASP A 64 12.40 20.60 -15.27
N GLY A 65 13.72 20.65 -15.35
CA GLY A 65 14.62 20.33 -14.23
C GLY A 65 14.90 18.82 -14.02
N PRO A 66 15.28 18.42 -12.78
CA PRO A 66 15.65 17.04 -12.50
C PRO A 66 14.43 16.11 -12.45
N PRO A 67 14.61 14.80 -12.73
CA PRO A 67 13.53 13.82 -12.60
C PRO A 67 13.03 13.75 -11.15
N PRO A 68 11.72 13.51 -10.93
CA PRO A 68 11.20 13.25 -9.60
C PRO A 68 11.93 12.07 -8.96
N LEU A 69 12.32 12.24 -7.69
CA LEU A 69 12.98 11.18 -6.94
C LEU A 69 12.02 10.01 -6.65
N CYS A 70 10.71 10.27 -6.58
CA CYS A 70 9.70 9.25 -6.35
C CYS A 70 9.50 8.36 -7.60
N PRO A 71 9.78 7.04 -7.52
CA PRO A 71 9.60 6.14 -8.64
C PRO A 71 8.14 6.00 -9.09
N ALA A 72 7.17 6.14 -8.17
CA ALA A 72 5.75 6.04 -8.49
C ALA A 72 5.29 7.18 -9.41
N LEU A 73 5.71 8.40 -9.10
CA LEU A 73 5.42 9.57 -9.94
C LEU A 73 6.13 9.48 -11.29
N LEU A 74 7.41 9.10 -11.30
CA LEU A 74 8.15 8.95 -12.55
C LEU A 74 7.51 7.89 -13.47
N CYS A 75 7.08 6.76 -12.90
CA CYS A 75 6.32 5.73 -13.63
C CYS A 75 5.00 6.28 -14.18
N ALA A 76 4.25 7.01 -13.36
CA ALA A 76 2.98 7.59 -13.76
C ALA A 76 3.14 8.63 -14.89
N LEU A 77 4.19 9.45 -14.86
CA LEU A 77 4.53 10.38 -15.95
C LEU A 77 4.91 9.62 -17.23
N ALA A 78 5.74 8.58 -17.12
CA ALA A 78 6.17 7.76 -18.26
C ALA A 78 5.01 7.05 -18.96
N MET A 79 3.97 6.68 -18.21
CA MET A 79 2.78 6.03 -18.77
C MET A 79 1.92 6.97 -19.63
N GLN A 80 1.99 8.29 -19.39
CA GLN A 80 1.11 9.27 -20.06
C GLN A 80 1.80 10.07 -21.15
N ARG A 81 3.12 10.25 -21.08
CA ARG A 81 3.85 11.12 -22.01
C ARG A 81 5.29 10.68 -22.19
N LYS A 82 5.88 11.11 -23.30
CA LYS A 82 7.30 10.90 -23.59
C LYS A 82 8.12 11.73 -22.59
N LEU A 83 8.98 11.07 -21.82
CA LEU A 83 9.87 11.73 -20.87
C LEU A 83 11.15 12.24 -21.56
N PRO A 84 11.84 13.25 -20.99
CA PRO A 84 13.21 13.56 -21.35
C PRO A 84 14.10 12.32 -21.33
N THR A 85 15.08 12.23 -22.23
CA THR A 85 15.92 11.03 -22.42
C THR A 85 16.52 10.51 -21.10
N GLY A 86 17.02 11.39 -20.24
CA GLY A 86 17.59 11.03 -18.94
C GLY A 86 16.56 10.51 -17.92
N TRP A 87 15.33 11.01 -17.98
CA TRP A 87 14.24 10.58 -17.09
C TRP A 87 13.70 9.21 -17.50
N GLY A 88 13.53 8.98 -18.80
CA GLY A 88 13.03 7.70 -19.34
C GLY A 88 13.90 6.51 -18.92
N LEU A 89 15.22 6.72 -18.84
CA LEU A 89 16.15 5.71 -18.33
C LEU A 89 15.88 5.32 -16.87
N LEU A 90 15.32 6.21 -16.05
CA LEU A 90 15.04 6.00 -14.63
C LEU A 90 13.65 5.40 -14.38
N ALA A 91 12.69 5.61 -15.29
CA ALA A 91 11.31 5.13 -15.17
C ALA A 91 11.20 3.60 -15.13
N GLY A 92 12.20 2.88 -15.64
CA GLY A 92 12.27 1.41 -15.64
C GLY A 92 12.66 0.74 -14.31
N ARG A 93 12.31 1.32 -13.16
CA ARG A 93 12.61 0.78 -11.82
C ARG A 93 14.11 0.45 -11.61
N ARG A 94 15.01 1.37 -12.00
CA ARG A 94 16.44 1.19 -11.70
C ARG A 94 16.63 1.03 -10.19
N LYS A 95 17.26 -0.07 -9.78
CA LYS A 95 17.53 -0.39 -8.37
C LYS A 95 18.19 0.79 -7.64
N GLU A 96 19.08 1.51 -8.31
CA GLU A 96 19.74 2.68 -7.73
C GLU A 96 18.78 3.84 -7.46
N HIS A 97 17.87 4.14 -8.39
CA HIS A 97 16.88 5.21 -8.18
C HIS A 97 15.95 4.90 -7.01
N ILE A 98 15.52 3.64 -6.89
CA ILE A 98 14.72 3.16 -5.75
C ILE A 98 15.53 3.25 -4.45
N ARG A 99 16.83 2.91 -4.47
CA ARG A 99 17.71 3.04 -3.31
C ARG A 99 17.89 4.50 -2.87
N GLN A 100 18.09 5.41 -3.83
CA GLN A 100 18.22 6.84 -3.53
C GLN A 100 16.93 7.39 -2.93
N PHE A 101 15.77 7.05 -3.50
CA PHE A 101 14.46 7.39 -2.95
C PHE A 101 14.29 6.88 -1.51
N ARG A 102 14.58 5.60 -1.26
CA ARG A 102 14.46 5.00 0.08
C ARG A 102 15.42 5.55 1.12
N ARG A 103 16.49 6.25 0.70
CA ARG A 103 17.46 6.90 1.59
C ARG A 103 17.14 8.37 1.85
N SER A 104 16.12 8.93 1.19
CA SER A 104 15.79 10.34 1.35
C SER A 104 15.12 10.60 2.71
N GLY A 105 15.28 11.83 3.21
CA GLY A 105 14.65 12.24 4.48
C GLY A 105 13.13 12.25 4.38
N GLU A 106 12.59 12.63 3.22
CA GLU A 106 11.16 12.65 2.92
C GLU A 106 10.57 11.24 2.96
N PHE A 107 11.28 10.24 2.44
CA PHE A 107 10.83 8.85 2.51
C PHE A 107 10.87 8.32 3.95
N ALA A 108 11.92 8.65 4.72
CA ALA A 108 12.01 8.28 6.13
C ALA A 108 10.84 8.89 6.94
N GLU A 109 10.49 10.15 6.67
CA GLU A 109 9.36 10.81 7.31
C GLU A 109 8.02 10.19 6.91
N LEU A 110 7.82 9.86 5.62
CA LEU A 110 6.64 9.12 5.17
C LEU A 110 6.50 7.78 5.89
N ALA A 111 7.60 7.02 6.01
CA ALA A 111 7.59 5.74 6.72
C ALA A 111 7.22 5.92 8.21
N ARG A 112 7.76 6.95 8.87
CA ARG A 112 7.45 7.28 10.28
C ARG A 112 5.97 7.63 10.47
N VAL A 113 5.43 8.54 9.66
CA VAL A 113 4.02 8.97 9.73
C VAL A 113 3.09 7.80 9.41
N PHE A 114 3.44 6.99 8.40
CA PHE A 114 2.66 5.81 8.04
C PHE A 114 2.63 4.76 9.15
N ARG A 115 3.77 4.47 9.79
CA ARG A 115 3.81 3.56 10.93
C ARG A 115 2.90 4.05 12.07
N GLY A 116 2.99 5.33 12.42
CA GLY A 116 2.11 5.91 13.44
C GLY A 116 0.63 5.86 13.07
N PHE A 117 0.29 6.01 11.78
CA PHE A 117 -1.07 5.82 11.28
C PHE A 117 -1.54 4.37 11.44
N VAL A 118 -0.70 3.37 11.11
CA VAL A 118 -1.03 1.96 11.32
C VAL A 118 -1.27 1.67 12.81
N GLU A 119 -0.39 2.11 13.68
CA GLU A 119 -0.49 1.87 15.13
C GLU A 119 -1.71 2.55 15.77
N GLN A 120 -2.06 3.77 15.35
CA GLN A 120 -3.12 4.55 16.00
C GLN A 120 -4.49 4.44 15.34
N VAL A 121 -4.55 4.06 14.06
CA VAL A 121 -5.80 3.95 13.28
C VAL A 121 -6.09 2.51 12.91
N VAL A 122 -5.12 1.77 12.36
CA VAL A 122 -5.37 0.42 11.81
C VAL A 122 -5.46 -0.64 12.91
N VAL A 123 -4.55 -0.64 13.88
CA VAL A 123 -4.55 -1.61 15.00
C VAL A 123 -5.88 -1.60 15.76
N PRO A 124 -6.44 -0.43 16.17
CA PRO A 124 -7.75 -0.41 16.83
C PRO A 124 -8.91 -0.93 15.97
N LEU A 125 -8.81 -0.85 14.63
CA LEU A 125 -9.84 -1.36 13.72
C LEU A 125 -9.78 -2.87 13.52
N VAL A 126 -8.59 -3.45 13.70
CA VAL A 126 -8.38 -4.90 13.66
C VAL A 126 -8.68 -5.52 15.04
N GLY A 127 -8.41 -4.79 16.12
CA GLY A 127 -8.65 -5.24 17.50
C GLY A 127 -7.48 -5.99 18.13
N GLU A 128 -6.37 -6.14 17.41
CA GLU A 128 -5.11 -6.72 17.86
C GLU A 128 -3.94 -6.15 17.08
N ASP A 129 -2.71 -6.50 17.49
CA ASP A 129 -1.51 -6.19 16.73
C ASP A 129 -1.54 -6.79 15.33
N VAL A 130 -0.80 -6.19 14.40
CA VAL A 130 -0.78 -6.61 13.00
C VAL A 130 0.63 -6.75 12.46
N ALA A 131 0.79 -7.67 11.51
CA ALA A 131 1.85 -7.59 10.51
C ALA A 131 1.33 -6.72 9.35
N PHE A 132 2.10 -5.74 8.90
CA PHE A 132 1.67 -4.79 7.87
C PHE A 132 2.72 -4.58 6.78
N GLN A 133 2.25 -4.42 5.55
CA GLN A 133 3.06 -4.11 4.39
C GLN A 133 3.72 -2.73 4.55
N THR A 134 5.04 -2.66 4.42
CA THR A 134 5.81 -1.41 4.59
C THR A 134 6.97 -1.32 3.59
N PRO A 135 7.18 -0.16 2.94
CA PRO A 135 6.29 1.01 2.93
C PRO A 135 4.92 0.70 2.28
N PRO A 136 3.91 1.57 2.45
CA PRO A 136 2.69 1.46 1.68
C PRO A 136 3.01 1.68 0.20
N THR A 137 2.20 1.08 -0.68
CA THR A 137 2.32 1.31 -2.11
C THR A 137 1.75 2.67 -2.46
N LEU A 138 2.63 3.60 -2.84
CA LEU A 138 2.22 4.90 -3.39
C LEU A 138 1.86 4.76 -4.87
N ARG A 139 0.67 5.26 -5.24
CA ARG A 139 0.19 5.29 -6.62
C ARG A 139 -0.21 6.70 -7.03
N CYS A 140 0.17 7.05 -8.25
CA CYS A 140 -0.25 8.28 -8.92
C CYS A 140 -0.96 7.89 -10.22
N GLN A 141 -2.21 8.31 -10.39
CA GLN A 141 -2.94 8.15 -11.65
C GLN A 141 -3.31 9.54 -12.19
N LEU A 142 -2.50 10.04 -13.10
CA LEU A 142 -2.77 11.29 -13.82
C LEU A 142 -4.00 11.13 -14.73
N PRO A 143 -4.66 12.24 -15.14
CA PRO A 143 -5.61 12.22 -16.24
C PRO A 143 -5.02 11.46 -17.44
N SER A 144 -5.76 10.47 -17.91
CA SER A 144 -5.24 9.45 -18.82
C SER A 144 -6.34 8.81 -19.67
N HIS A 145 -5.95 8.30 -20.84
CA HIS A 145 -6.80 7.45 -21.68
C HIS A 145 -6.63 5.95 -21.36
N ARG A 146 -5.83 5.62 -20.33
CA ARG A 146 -5.50 4.24 -19.94
C ARG A 146 -5.68 4.03 -18.44
N PRO A 147 -6.14 2.86 -18.00
CA PRO A 147 -6.16 2.52 -16.58
C PRO A 147 -4.74 2.41 -16.01
N LEU A 148 -4.60 2.62 -14.70
CA LEU A 148 -3.32 2.43 -14.01
C LEU A 148 -3.00 0.95 -13.77
N GLY A 149 -4.02 0.16 -13.43
CA GLY A 149 -3.92 -1.28 -13.15
C GLY A 149 -5.01 -2.06 -13.87
N HIS A 150 -4.73 -3.33 -14.17
CA HIS A 150 -5.70 -4.28 -14.69
C HIS A 150 -6.57 -4.83 -13.56
N ARG A 151 -7.65 -5.52 -13.93
CA ARG A 151 -8.48 -6.26 -12.98
C ARG A 151 -7.76 -7.49 -12.46
N HIS A 152 -7.74 -7.63 -11.15
CA HIS A 152 -7.05 -8.71 -10.45
C HIS A 152 -7.61 -8.88 -9.04
N ARG A 153 -7.23 -10.00 -8.42
CA ARG A 153 -7.28 -10.23 -6.97
C ARG A 153 -5.86 -10.29 -6.44
N ASP A 154 -5.61 -9.80 -5.23
CA ASP A 154 -4.25 -9.83 -4.69
C ASP A 154 -3.75 -11.28 -4.47
N ASP A 155 -4.65 -12.24 -4.21
CA ASP A 155 -4.31 -13.66 -4.05
C ASP A 155 -3.80 -14.34 -5.32
N GLU A 156 -3.88 -13.67 -6.47
CA GLU A 156 -3.31 -14.10 -7.74
C GLU A 156 -1.80 -13.86 -7.81
N TYR A 157 -1.27 -13.02 -6.90
CA TYR A 157 0.16 -12.77 -6.76
C TYR A 157 0.74 -13.57 -5.59
N GLU A 158 1.97 -14.04 -5.76
CA GLU A 158 2.69 -14.76 -4.70
C GLU A 158 2.96 -13.86 -3.48
N GLY A 159 2.93 -14.46 -2.29
CA GLY A 159 3.31 -13.81 -1.04
C GLY A 159 2.17 -13.13 -0.28
N HIS A 160 0.92 -13.25 -0.75
CA HIS A 160 -0.27 -12.79 -0.03
C HIS A 160 -0.86 -13.91 0.83
N GLN A 161 -1.19 -13.61 2.09
CA GLN A 161 -1.81 -14.57 3.02
C GLN A 161 -3.33 -14.49 2.98
N ALA A 162 -4.00 -15.61 3.23
CA ALA A 162 -5.45 -15.72 3.20
C ALA A 162 -6.14 -14.73 4.16
N ALA A 163 -5.53 -14.42 5.30
CA ALA A 163 -6.02 -13.48 6.32
C ALA A 163 -5.62 -12.01 6.07
N SER A 164 -5.25 -11.65 4.83
CA SER A 164 -4.89 -10.28 4.45
C SER A 164 -6.12 -9.37 4.36
N ILE A 165 -6.07 -8.26 5.06
CA ILE A 165 -7.04 -7.15 5.00
C ILE A 165 -6.43 -6.02 4.17
N ASN A 166 -7.15 -5.54 3.17
CA ASN A 166 -6.70 -4.43 2.34
C ASN A 166 -7.18 -3.10 2.89
N PHE A 167 -6.28 -2.12 2.85
CA PHE A 167 -6.61 -0.72 3.06
C PHE A 167 -6.18 0.10 1.85
N TRP A 168 -7.06 0.99 1.40
CA TRP A 168 -6.80 1.94 0.33
C TRP A 168 -7.15 3.35 0.79
N LEU A 169 -6.17 4.25 0.77
CA LEU A 169 -6.31 5.63 1.22
C LEU A 169 -6.02 6.59 0.06
N PRO A 170 -7.05 7.23 -0.51
CA PRO A 170 -6.84 8.37 -1.39
C PRO A 170 -6.36 9.60 -0.60
N LEU A 171 -5.34 10.26 -1.13
CA LEU A 171 -4.77 11.51 -0.62
C LEU A 171 -5.28 12.71 -1.42
N THR A 172 -5.98 12.49 -2.51
CA THR A 172 -6.77 13.47 -3.27
C THR A 172 -8.21 13.02 -3.24
N ARG A 173 -9.18 13.92 -3.49
CA ARG A 173 -10.57 13.50 -3.69
C ARG A 173 -10.63 12.46 -4.83
N VAL A 174 -11.47 11.44 -4.67
CA VAL A 174 -11.70 10.40 -5.68
C VAL A 174 -13.19 10.21 -5.94
N TRP A 175 -13.58 10.24 -7.21
CA TRP A 175 -14.95 10.18 -7.71
C TRP A 175 -14.97 9.68 -9.16
N GLY A 176 -16.09 9.06 -9.58
CA GLY A 176 -16.27 8.61 -10.96
C GLY A 176 -15.11 7.76 -11.50
N ALA A 177 -14.30 8.33 -12.41
CA ALA A 177 -13.24 7.61 -13.12
C ALA A 177 -11.86 7.63 -12.45
N ASN A 178 -11.59 8.53 -11.49
CA ASN A 178 -10.30 8.63 -10.82
C ASN A 178 -10.24 7.82 -9.51
N THR A 179 -10.97 6.71 -9.43
CA THR A 179 -11.08 5.89 -8.22
C THR A 179 -10.79 4.41 -8.48
N LEU A 180 -10.83 3.61 -7.41
CA LEU A 180 -10.81 2.16 -7.44
C LEU A 180 -12.23 1.62 -7.66
N TRP A 181 -12.35 0.62 -8.52
CA TRP A 181 -13.57 -0.12 -8.77
C TRP A 181 -13.42 -1.50 -8.15
N VAL A 182 -14.34 -1.87 -7.26
CA VAL A 182 -14.23 -3.08 -6.41
C VAL A 182 -15.54 -3.85 -6.47
N GLU A 183 -15.48 -5.18 -6.59
CA GLU A 183 -16.66 -6.04 -6.42
C GLU A 183 -17.11 -6.09 -4.96
N SER A 184 -18.41 -6.20 -4.71
CA SER A 184 -18.96 -6.12 -3.34
C SER A 184 -18.54 -7.32 -2.48
N GLU A 185 -18.46 -8.50 -3.10
CA GLU A 185 -18.08 -9.77 -2.50
C GLU A 185 -17.34 -10.63 -3.55
N PRO A 186 -16.56 -11.64 -3.12
CA PRO A 186 -15.79 -12.46 -4.05
C PRO A 186 -16.65 -13.09 -5.14
N ARG A 187 -16.28 -12.84 -6.40
CA ARG A 187 -16.97 -13.35 -7.62
C ARG A 187 -18.36 -12.76 -7.87
N ALA A 188 -18.74 -11.67 -7.21
CA ALA A 188 -20.01 -11.00 -7.47
C ALA A 188 -20.02 -10.30 -8.84
N GLY A 189 -18.87 -9.80 -9.29
CA GLY A 189 -18.75 -9.11 -10.59
C GLY A 189 -19.52 -7.79 -10.69
N ASP A 190 -20.00 -7.25 -9.57
CA ASP A 190 -20.84 -6.06 -9.43
C ASP A 190 -20.03 -4.79 -9.10
N PHE A 191 -19.00 -4.53 -9.91
CA PHE A 191 -18.03 -3.47 -9.64
C PHE A 191 -18.68 -2.09 -9.45
N ALA A 192 -18.37 -1.47 -8.31
CA ALA A 192 -18.79 -0.10 -7.99
C ALA A 192 -17.57 0.81 -7.74
N PRO A 193 -17.65 2.10 -8.09
CA PRO A 193 -16.62 3.07 -7.76
C PRO A 193 -16.59 3.37 -6.26
N VAL A 194 -15.39 3.46 -5.68
CA VAL A 194 -15.19 3.82 -4.28
C VAL A 194 -14.99 5.34 -4.15
N GLU A 195 -16.03 6.11 -3.86
CA GLU A 195 -15.92 7.57 -3.75
C GLU A 195 -15.53 8.01 -2.34
N LEU A 196 -14.48 8.82 -2.22
CA LEU A 196 -13.88 9.22 -0.94
C LEU A 196 -13.24 10.61 -1.02
N GLU A 197 -13.16 11.24 0.14
CA GLU A 197 -12.39 12.45 0.43
C GLU A 197 -11.11 12.11 1.22
N TYR A 198 -10.16 13.04 1.28
CA TYR A 198 -9.03 12.89 2.20
C TYR A 198 -9.51 12.93 3.66
N GLY A 199 -8.91 12.07 4.49
CA GLY A 199 -9.44 11.72 5.81
C GLY A 199 -10.30 10.47 5.80
N GLN A 200 -10.54 9.85 4.64
CA GLN A 200 -11.25 8.59 4.50
C GLN A 200 -10.38 7.52 3.83
N ALA A 201 -10.32 6.33 4.43
CA ALA A 201 -9.72 5.13 3.85
C ALA A 201 -10.78 4.05 3.61
N PHE A 202 -10.59 3.21 2.61
CA PHE A 202 -11.44 2.07 2.33
C PHE A 202 -10.77 0.77 2.80
N ARG A 203 -11.48 0.03 3.66
CA ARG A 203 -11.10 -1.31 4.09
C ARG A 203 -11.93 -2.33 3.33
N PHE A 204 -11.31 -3.34 2.74
CA PHE A 204 -11.99 -4.35 1.92
C PHE A 204 -11.22 -5.67 1.79
N ASN A 205 -11.83 -6.67 1.16
CA ASN A 205 -11.23 -7.96 0.84
C ASN A 205 -10.49 -7.93 -0.51
N GLY A 206 -9.43 -7.15 -0.66
CA GLY A 206 -8.67 -7.13 -1.93
C GLY A 206 -7.94 -8.43 -2.26
N GLY A 207 -7.79 -9.31 -1.27
CA GLY A 207 -7.32 -10.69 -1.44
C GLY A 207 -8.19 -11.50 -2.37
N GLN A 208 -9.51 -11.46 -2.17
CA GLN A 208 -10.45 -12.32 -2.90
C GLN A 208 -11.48 -11.56 -3.75
N CYS A 209 -11.66 -10.27 -3.50
CA CYS A 209 -12.48 -9.38 -4.32
C CYS A 209 -11.64 -8.82 -5.48
N GLU A 210 -12.10 -9.03 -6.72
CA GLU A 210 -11.57 -8.36 -7.89
C GLU A 210 -11.66 -6.84 -7.73
N HIS A 211 -10.58 -6.16 -8.08
CA HIS A 211 -10.54 -4.71 -8.11
C HIS A 211 -9.68 -4.20 -9.26
N HIS A 212 -9.98 -2.99 -9.73
CA HIS A 212 -9.30 -2.40 -10.86
C HIS A 212 -9.41 -0.87 -10.88
N THR A 213 -8.69 -0.27 -11.82
CA THR A 213 -8.87 1.14 -12.16
C THR A 213 -9.39 1.25 -13.58
N VAL A 214 -10.13 2.30 -13.87
CA VAL A 214 -10.47 2.70 -15.25
C VAL A 214 -9.55 3.83 -15.71
N ALA A 215 -9.65 4.24 -16.98
CA ALA A 215 -8.97 5.44 -17.46
C ALA A 215 -9.41 6.66 -16.67
N ASN A 216 -8.46 7.50 -16.21
CA ASN A 216 -8.81 8.68 -15.43
C ASN A 216 -9.25 9.80 -16.40
N THR A 217 -10.55 9.89 -16.66
CA THR A 217 -11.15 10.92 -17.51
C THR A 217 -11.50 12.21 -16.77
N THR A 218 -11.14 12.31 -15.49
CA THR A 218 -11.32 13.55 -14.70
C THR A 218 -10.18 14.53 -14.96
N ASP A 219 -10.31 15.75 -14.45
CA ASP A 219 -9.29 16.80 -14.51
C ASP A 219 -8.34 16.82 -13.29
N ALA A 220 -8.40 15.77 -12.46
CA ALA A 220 -7.62 15.63 -11.23
C ALA A 220 -6.74 14.37 -11.26
N THR A 221 -5.49 14.52 -10.83
CA THR A 221 -4.62 13.38 -10.53
C THR A 221 -5.10 12.69 -9.26
N ARG A 222 -5.25 11.37 -9.31
CA ARG A 222 -5.42 10.57 -8.10
C ARG A 222 -4.08 10.23 -7.48
N VAL A 223 -3.89 10.60 -6.22
CA VAL A 223 -2.78 10.12 -5.39
C VAL A 223 -3.36 9.24 -4.30
N SER A 224 -2.82 8.03 -4.12
CA SER A 224 -3.32 7.09 -3.10
C SER A 224 -2.22 6.21 -2.54
N LEU A 225 -2.45 5.73 -1.32
CA LEU A 225 -1.69 4.66 -0.67
C LEU A 225 -2.53 3.38 -0.63
N ASP A 226 -1.95 2.23 -0.93
CA ASP A 226 -2.52 0.92 -0.62
C ASP A 226 -1.54 0.06 0.17
N TRP A 227 -2.04 -0.63 1.18
CA TRP A 227 -1.27 -1.58 1.97
C TRP A 227 -2.18 -2.69 2.47
N ARG A 228 -1.52 -3.77 2.90
CA ARG A 228 -2.18 -4.96 3.44
C ARG A 228 -1.73 -5.14 4.87
N VAL A 229 -2.63 -5.64 5.70
CA VAL A 229 -2.31 -6.06 7.07
C VAL A 229 -2.85 -7.46 7.30
N VAL A 230 -2.18 -8.21 8.18
CA VAL A 230 -2.62 -9.51 8.66
C VAL A 230 -2.69 -9.41 10.18
N PRO A 231 -3.81 -9.76 10.83
CA PRO A 231 -3.86 -9.84 12.29
C PRO A 231 -2.72 -10.73 12.80
N LEU A 232 -2.04 -10.34 13.88
CA LEU A 232 -0.83 -11.03 14.32
C LEU A 232 -1.12 -12.48 14.74
N SER A 233 -2.31 -12.75 15.28
CA SER A 233 -2.82 -14.10 15.52
C SER A 233 -2.84 -15.00 14.26
N CYS A 234 -3.03 -14.38 13.10
CA CYS A 234 -3.12 -15.01 11.79
C CYS A 234 -1.80 -14.97 11.01
N TRP A 235 -0.85 -14.13 11.42
CA TRP A 235 0.41 -13.94 10.71
C TRP A 235 1.29 -15.19 10.78
N ARG A 236 1.86 -15.54 9.63
CA ARG A 236 2.85 -16.59 9.49
C ARG A 236 4.05 -16.05 8.71
N ASP A 237 5.26 -16.30 9.15
CA ASP A 237 6.46 -15.91 8.38
C ASP A 237 6.76 -16.91 7.26
N GLU A 238 5.80 -17.09 6.35
CA GLU A 238 5.88 -18.05 5.23
C GLU A 238 6.66 -17.48 4.04
N PHE A 239 6.73 -16.16 3.94
CA PHE A 239 7.30 -15.45 2.78
C PHE A 239 8.55 -14.64 3.13
N GLY A 240 9.19 -14.93 4.26
CA GLY A 240 10.46 -14.32 4.66
C GLY A 240 10.33 -12.83 4.97
N GLY A 241 9.40 -12.49 5.85
CA GLY A 241 9.13 -11.15 6.34
C GLY A 241 8.48 -10.25 5.29
N ARG A 242 7.59 -10.81 4.46
CA ARG A 242 6.97 -10.10 3.34
C ARG A 242 5.46 -10.31 3.25
N ILE A 243 4.77 -9.26 2.82
CA ILE A 243 3.40 -9.30 2.32
C ILE A 243 3.45 -8.91 0.84
N GLY A 244 3.12 -9.86 -0.03
CA GLY A 244 3.39 -9.78 -1.46
C GLY A 244 4.89 -9.58 -1.72
N SER A 245 5.22 -8.60 -2.58
CA SER A 245 6.61 -8.24 -2.89
C SER A 245 7.26 -7.26 -1.90
N TYR A 246 6.59 -6.89 -0.82
CA TYR A 246 7.01 -5.83 0.08
C TYR A 246 7.48 -6.39 1.42
N PRO A 247 8.47 -5.78 2.08
CA PRO A 247 8.75 -6.04 3.48
C PRO A 247 7.49 -5.86 4.33
N CYS A 248 7.44 -6.56 5.46
CA CYS A 248 6.46 -6.30 6.50
C CYS A 248 7.14 -5.88 7.81
N GLU A 249 6.43 -5.08 8.60
CA GLU A 249 6.74 -4.79 9.99
C GLU A 249 5.60 -5.33 10.87
N VAL A 250 5.86 -5.50 12.17
CA VAL A 250 4.84 -5.81 13.17
C VAL A 250 4.66 -4.63 14.13
N THR A 251 3.45 -4.42 14.63
CA THR A 251 3.15 -3.37 15.60
C THR A 251 3.50 -3.77 17.03
N ALA A 252 3.48 -5.06 17.35
CA ALA A 252 3.91 -5.59 18.65
C ALA A 252 5.44 -5.48 18.81
N CYS A 253 5.90 -5.12 20.01
CA CYS A 253 7.29 -5.36 20.40
C CYS A 253 7.61 -6.84 20.18
N PHE A 254 8.55 -7.14 19.27
CA PHE A 254 9.22 -8.42 19.25
C PHE A 254 9.74 -8.68 20.67
N ALA A 255 9.15 -9.64 21.39
CA ALA A 255 9.98 -10.51 22.21
C ALA A 255 10.90 -11.21 21.20
N ALA A 256 12.05 -10.60 20.91
CA ALA A 256 13.06 -11.22 20.07
C ALA A 256 13.26 -12.66 20.58
N PRO A 257 13.33 -13.67 19.71
CA PRO A 257 13.79 -14.97 20.16
C PRO A 257 15.14 -14.74 20.85
N ALA A 258 15.27 -15.20 22.10
CA ALA A 258 16.50 -15.07 22.86
C ALA A 258 17.67 -15.47 21.95
N PRO A 259 18.79 -14.71 21.96
CA PRO A 259 19.93 -15.03 21.11
C PRO A 259 20.29 -16.49 21.34
N ARG A 260 20.31 -17.27 20.26
CA ARG A 260 20.90 -18.60 20.32
C ARG A 260 22.36 -18.39 20.68
N HIS A 261 22.70 -18.63 21.94
CA HIS A 261 24.08 -18.74 22.36
C HIS A 261 24.72 -19.80 21.47
N GLY A 262 25.70 -19.37 20.68
CA GLY A 262 26.51 -20.26 19.87
C GLY A 262 27.16 -21.31 20.76
N GLN A 263 27.01 -22.56 20.35
CA GLN A 263 28.00 -23.62 20.54
C GLN A 263 28.44 -24.06 19.15
#